data_AF-A0A7V6V5C2-F1
#
_entry.id   AF-A0A7V6V5C2-F1
#
_cell.length_a   1.000
_cell.length_b   1.000
_cell.length_c   1.000
_cell.angle_alpha   90.00
_cell.angle_beta   90.00
_cell.angle_gamma   90.00
#
_symmetry.space_group_name_H-M   'P 1'
#
loop_
_entity.id
_entity.type
_entity.pdbx_description
1 polymer ?
#
loop_
_entity_poly.entity_id
_entity_poly.type
_entity_poly.pdbx_seq_one_letter_code
_entity_poly.pdbx_strand_id
1 'polypeptide(L)'
;MRLDLKWLKMHPHESELFTIHKNLDSQLSKTLHLRLLEAIDLELQVENTGKEYVASGRVQTSVRLICGRCLKDFTYFIDIPVLFDIVEGTDPSGEAVVFQGEWVDVSPRIA
;
A
#
# COMPACT_ATOMS: atom_id res chain seq x y z
N MET A 1 -6.02 3.62 3.34
CA MET A 1 -6.52 2.78 2.24
C MET A 1 -7.00 1.54 2.96
N ARG A 2 -8.25 1.11 2.82
CA ARG A 2 -8.80 0.05 3.69
C ARG A 2 -9.14 -1.21 2.90
N LEU A 3 -8.77 -2.36 3.45
CA LEU A 3 -9.18 -3.68 2.95
C LEU A 3 -10.21 -4.28 3.91
N ASP A 4 -11.25 -4.93 3.38
CA ASP A 4 -12.19 -5.75 4.15
C ASP A 4 -11.69 -7.19 4.13
N LEU A 5 -11.28 -7.72 5.28
CA LEU A 5 -10.76 -9.07 5.42
C LEU A 5 -11.82 -10.06 5.91
N LYS A 6 -13.10 -9.65 6.01
CA LYS A 6 -14.19 -10.48 6.55
C LYS A 6 -14.32 -11.82 5.83
N TRP A 7 -14.20 -11.84 4.51
CA TRP A 7 -14.31 -13.08 3.73
C TRP A 7 -13.12 -14.00 4.01
N LEU A 8 -11.89 -13.49 3.89
CA LEU A 8 -10.66 -14.25 4.17
C LEU A 8 -10.61 -14.80 5.60
N LYS A 9 -11.16 -14.09 6.59
CA LYS A 9 -11.28 -14.57 7.97
C LYS A 9 -12.02 -15.90 8.09
N MET A 10 -13.03 -16.10 7.26
CA MET A 10 -13.85 -17.31 7.26
C MET A 10 -13.27 -18.42 6.38
N HIS A 11 -12.24 -18.14 5.59
CA HIS A 11 -11.67 -19.06 4.61
C HIS A 11 -10.14 -19.16 4.76
N PRO A 12 -9.65 -19.96 5.71
CA PRO A 12 -8.22 -20.25 5.82
C PRO A 12 -7.67 -20.91 4.56
N HIS A 13 -6.42 -20.58 4.21
CA HIS A 13 -5.69 -21.05 3.02
C HIS A 13 -6.25 -20.54 1.68
N GLU A 14 -7.16 -19.58 1.71
CA GLU A 14 -7.67 -18.91 0.51
C GLU A 14 -7.00 -17.54 0.31
N SER A 15 -7.14 -17.03 -0.92
CA SER A 15 -6.64 -15.71 -1.33
C SER A 15 -7.75 -14.84 -1.88
N GLU A 16 -7.61 -13.52 -1.70
CA GLU A 16 -8.50 -12.52 -2.28
C GLU A 16 -7.68 -11.40 -2.94
N LEU A 17 -8.16 -10.94 -4.10
CA LEU A 17 -7.57 -9.84 -4.84
C LEU A 17 -8.28 -8.53 -4.49
N PHE A 18 -7.49 -7.54 -4.13
CA PHE A 18 -7.93 -6.19 -3.80
C PHE A 18 -7.31 -5.20 -4.77
N THR A 19 -8.14 -4.34 -5.34
CA THR A 19 -7.71 -3.20 -6.14
C THR A 19 -8.16 -1.91 -5.45
N ILE A 20 -7.19 -1.05 -5.14
CA ILE A 20 -7.45 0.25 -4.53
C ILE A 20 -6.92 1.33 -5.46
N HIS A 21 -7.82 2.23 -5.88
CA HIS A 21 -7.47 3.45 -6.60
C HIS A 21 -7.66 4.64 -5.66
N LYS A 22 -6.60 5.36 -5.30
CA LYS A 22 -6.69 6.48 -4.36
C LYS A 22 -5.77 7.64 -4.69
N ASN A 23 -6.35 8.84 -4.75
CA ASN A 23 -5.60 10.10 -4.75
C ASN A 23 -4.99 10.34 -3.35
N LEU A 24 -3.67 10.51 -3.26
CA LEU A 24 -3.07 10.96 -2.01
C LEU A 24 -3.11 12.48 -1.90
N ASP A 25 -3.37 12.92 -0.67
CA ASP A 25 -3.45 14.33 -0.33
C ASP A 25 -2.10 15.04 -0.50
N SER A 26 -2.19 16.35 -0.76
CA SER A 26 -1.07 17.24 -1.05
C SER A 26 0.05 17.31 0.01
N GLN A 27 -0.11 16.72 1.19
CA GLN A 27 0.92 16.77 2.23
C GLN A 27 2.20 16.01 1.86
N LEU A 28 2.09 14.88 1.15
CA LEU A 28 3.26 14.14 0.64
C LEU A 28 4.07 14.95 -0.37
N SER A 29 3.40 15.85 -1.11
CA SER A 29 4.05 16.70 -2.09
C SER A 29 4.95 17.78 -1.47
N LYS A 30 4.69 18.15 -0.21
CA LYS A 30 5.48 19.17 0.49
C LYS A 30 6.83 18.65 0.96
N THR A 31 6.92 17.38 1.33
CA THR A 31 8.15 16.79 1.90
C THR A 31 9.15 16.35 0.83
N LEU A 32 8.66 15.85 -0.31
CA LEU A 32 9.49 15.23 -1.34
C LEU A 32 9.67 16.06 -2.62
N HIS A 33 9.14 17.29 -2.67
CA HIS A 33 9.02 18.09 -3.90
C HIS A 33 8.42 17.29 -5.08
N LEU A 34 7.55 16.35 -4.74
CA LEU A 34 7.05 15.32 -5.65
C LEU A 34 5.56 15.56 -5.83
N ARG A 35 5.13 15.78 -7.07
CA ARG A 35 3.72 15.96 -7.38
C ARG A 35 3.20 14.70 -8.04
N LEU A 36 2.28 13.99 -7.39
CA LEU A 36 1.52 12.92 -8.02
C LEU A 36 0.73 13.50 -9.21
N LEU A 37 0.89 12.88 -10.37
CA LEU A 37 0.18 13.26 -11.60
C LEU A 37 -1.14 12.51 -11.74
N GLU A 38 -1.22 11.34 -11.12
CA GLU A 38 -2.38 10.45 -11.09
C GLU A 38 -2.57 9.87 -9.69
N ALA A 39 -3.69 9.18 -9.49
CA ALA A 39 -3.91 8.43 -8.26
C ALA A 39 -2.87 7.32 -8.09
N ILE A 40 -2.80 6.76 -6.89
CA ILE A 40 -2.08 5.51 -6.68
C ILE A 40 -3.02 4.35 -6.97
N ASP A 41 -2.57 3.46 -7.83
CA ASP A 41 -3.14 2.14 -8.07
C ASP A 41 -2.37 1.11 -7.23
N LEU A 42 -3.11 0.38 -6.42
CA LEU A 42 -2.60 -0.70 -5.58
C LEU A 42 -3.37 -1.97 -5.89
N GLU A 43 -2.67 -2.95 -6.43
CA GLU A 43 -3.17 -4.31 -6.63
C GLU A 43 -2.51 -5.22 -5.59
N LEU A 44 -3.31 -5.89 -4.77
CA LEU A 44 -2.84 -6.79 -3.72
C LEU A 44 -3.58 -8.11 -3.78
N GLN A 45 -2.84 -9.21 -3.77
CA GLN A 45 -3.35 -10.51 -3.37
C GLN A 45 -3.05 -10.70 -1.89
N VAL A 46 -4.10 -10.92 -1.09
CA VAL A 46 -3.97 -11.24 0.32
C VAL A 46 -4.35 -12.70 0.54
N GLU A 47 -3.42 -13.48 1.08
CA GLU A 47 -3.62 -14.88 1.43
C GLU A 47 -3.80 -15.02 2.94
N ASN A 48 -4.80 -15.78 3.38
CA ASN A 48 -4.90 -16.22 4.78
C ASN A 48 -4.12 -17.53 4.96
N THR A 49 -2.96 -17.51 5.60
CA THR A 49 -2.14 -18.73 5.81
C THR A 49 -2.67 -19.64 6.93
N GLY A 50 -3.76 -19.25 7.60
CA GLY A 50 -4.33 -19.91 8.77
C GLY A 50 -3.75 -19.43 10.11
N LYS A 51 -2.66 -18.65 10.09
CA LYS A 51 -2.08 -18.00 11.29
C LYS A 51 -1.99 -16.49 11.15
N GLU A 52 -1.61 -16.05 9.96
CA GLU A 52 -1.46 -14.64 9.59
C GLU A 52 -1.91 -14.45 8.14
N TYR A 53 -1.98 -13.20 7.70
CA TYR A 53 -2.27 -12.88 6.31
C TYR A 53 -1.00 -12.36 5.65
N VAL A 54 -0.73 -12.81 4.43
CA VAL A 54 0.39 -12.34 3.63
C VAL A 54 -0.16 -11.56 2.46
N ALA A 55 0.23 -10.28 2.35
CA ALA A 55 -0.17 -9.42 1.25
C ALA A 55 0.99 -9.24 0.27
N SER A 56 0.74 -9.53 -1.00
CA SER A 56 1.73 -9.34 -2.07
C SER A 56 1.09 -8.66 -3.28
N GLY A 57 1.85 -7.83 -3.98
CA GLY A 57 1.30 -7.13 -5.13
C GLY A 57 2.17 -5.99 -5.63
N ARG A 58 1.55 -4.95 -6.19
CA ARG A 58 2.26 -3.83 -6.81
C ARG A 58 1.57 -2.50 -6.55
N VAL A 59 2.39 -1.46 -6.44
CA VAL A 59 1.98 -0.06 -6.40
C VAL A 59 2.41 0.62 -7.69
N GLN A 60 1.46 1.28 -8.35
CA GLN A 60 1.69 1.99 -9.59
C GLN A 60 1.20 3.44 -9.50
N THR A 61 2.01 4.38 -9.98
CA THR A 61 1.63 5.79 -10.10
C THR A 61 2.66 6.57 -10.92
N SER A 62 2.28 7.73 -11.43
CA SER A 62 3.16 8.68 -12.10
C SER A 62 3.40 9.91 -11.25
N VAL A 63 4.67 10.30 -11.14
CA VAL A 63 5.09 11.47 -10.36
C VAL A 63 5.82 12.46 -11.25
N ARG A 64 5.61 13.75 -10.97
CA ARG A 64 6.41 14.84 -11.50
C ARG A 64 7.45 15.23 -10.48
N LEU A 65 8.70 15.21 -10.95
CA LEU A 65 9.90 15.51 -10.18
C LEU A 65 10.65 16.67 -10.85
N ILE A 66 11.45 17.37 -10.06
CA ILE A 66 12.37 18.40 -10.55
C ILE A 66 13.79 17.83 -10.54
N CYS A 67 14.48 17.89 -11.67
CA CYS A 67 15.87 17.44 -11.75
C CYS A 67 16.78 18.37 -10.94
N GLY A 68 17.51 17.83 -9.96
CA GLY A 68 18.43 18.63 -9.14
C GLY A 68 19.60 19.27 -9.91
N ARG A 69 19.92 18.78 -11.12
CA ARG A 69 21.00 19.33 -11.95
C ARG A 69 20.53 20.42 -12.91
N CYS A 70 19.44 20.19 -13.65
CA CYS A 70 18.98 21.12 -14.68
C CYS A 70 17.71 21.90 -14.31
N LEU A 71 17.13 21.63 -13.13
CA LEU A 71 15.90 22.22 -12.60
C LEU A 71 14.68 22.08 -13.51
N LYS A 72 14.73 21.19 -14.50
CA LYS A 72 13.59 20.89 -15.37
C LYS A 72 12.71 19.84 -14.72
N ASP A 73 11.41 20.00 -14.95
CA ASP A 73 10.43 18.98 -14.64
C ASP A 73 10.62 17.74 -15.51
N PHE A 74 10.44 16.58 -14.92
CA PHE A 74 10.31 15.32 -15.65
C PHE A 74 9.25 14.44 -14.98
N THR A 75 8.66 13.56 -15.78
CA THR A 75 7.71 12.56 -15.29
C THR A 75 8.45 11.26 -15.07
N TYR A 76 8.20 10.63 -13.92
CA TYR A 76 8.74 9.33 -13.57
C TYR A 76 7.58 8.40 -13.22
N PHE A 77 7.57 7.22 -13.85
CA PHE A 77 6.60 6.18 -13.53
C PHE A 77 7.16 5.31 -12.42
N ILE A 78 6.39 5.17 -11.33
CA ILE A 78 6.68 4.30 -10.21
C ILE A 78 5.87 3.03 -10.42
N ASP A 79 6.57 1.90 -10.46
CA ASP A 79 5.99 0.56 -10.44
C ASP A 79 6.86 -0.32 -9.55
N ILE A 80 6.40 -0.53 -8.32
CA ILE A 80 7.17 -1.21 -7.27
C ILE A 80 6.39 -2.40 -6.71
N PRO A 81 7.04 -3.55 -6.51
CA PRO A 81 6.42 -4.66 -5.80
C PRO A 81 6.27 -4.31 -4.31
N VAL A 82 5.21 -4.83 -3.70
CA VAL A 82 4.97 -4.75 -2.26
C VAL A 82 4.75 -6.15 -1.70
N LEU A 83 5.30 -6.40 -0.53
CA LEU A 83 5.15 -7.63 0.25
C LEU A 83 5.17 -7.24 1.73
N PHE A 84 4.14 -7.62 2.48
CA PHE A 84 4.07 -7.37 3.91
C PHE A 84 3.10 -8.33 4.60
N ASP A 85 3.36 -8.58 5.87
CA ASP A 85 2.49 -9.39 6.71
C ASP A 85 1.40 -8.52 7.35
N ILE A 86 0.21 -9.10 7.50
CA ILE A 86 -0.92 -8.51 8.18
C ILE A 86 -1.31 -9.43 9.33
N VAL A 87 -1.37 -8.87 10.54
CA VAL A 87 -1.64 -9.65 11.76
C VAL A 87 -2.81 -9.06 12.55
N GLU A 88 -3.63 -9.93 13.13
CA GLU A 88 -4.71 -9.53 14.02
C GLU A 88 -4.18 -9.37 15.44
N GLY A 89 -4.40 -8.20 16.07
CA GLY A 89 -4.06 -7.98 17.47
C GLY A 89 -2.86 -7.07 17.69
N THR A 90 -1.70 -7.63 18.05
CA THR A 90 -0.47 -6.87 18.36
C THR A 90 0.73 -7.49 17.69
N ASP A 91 1.57 -6.66 17.07
CA ASP A 91 2.85 -7.06 16.54
C ASP A 91 4.00 -6.51 17.43
N PRO A 92 4.73 -7.36 18.16
CA PRO A 92 5.86 -6.93 18.97
C PRO A 92 7.10 -6.54 18.14
N SER A 93 7.18 -6.94 16.86
CA SER A 93 8.30 -6.60 15.97
C SER A 93 8.16 -5.20 15.37
N GLY A 94 6.92 -4.75 15.13
CA GLY A 94 6.61 -3.47 14.51
C GLY A 94 6.77 -3.45 12.99
N GLU A 95 6.94 -4.62 12.37
CA GLU A 95 7.15 -4.78 10.93
C GLU A 95 5.84 -5.12 10.19
N ALA A 96 4.85 -5.68 10.88
CA ALA A 96 3.59 -6.10 10.30
C ALA A 96 2.50 -5.02 10.36
N VAL A 97 1.57 -5.08 9.41
CA VAL A 97 0.37 -4.23 9.43
C VAL A 97 -0.66 -4.84 10.39
N VAL A 98 -0.87 -4.17 11.51
CA VAL A 98 -1.79 -4.63 12.55
C VAL A 98 -3.21 -4.16 12.28
N PHE A 99 -4.18 -5.05 12.46
CA PHE A 99 -5.60 -4.70 12.41
C PHE A 99 -6.40 -5.24 13.60
N GLN A 100 -7.58 -4.63 13.81
CA GLN A 100 -8.59 -5.08 14.79
C GLN A 100 -9.97 -5.07 14.13
N GLY A 101 -10.70 -6.18 14.24
CA GLY A 101 -12.01 -6.33 13.61
C GLY A 101 -11.91 -6.82 12.16
N GLU A 102 -12.61 -6.19 11.22
CA GLU A 102 -12.71 -6.67 9.82
C GLU A 102 -11.89 -5.83 8.84
N TRP A 103 -11.39 -4.66 9.26
CA TRP A 103 -10.75 -3.69 8.38
C TRP A 103 -9.29 -3.49 8.71
N VAL A 104 -8.43 -3.50 7.69
CA VAL A 104 -7.01 -3.15 7.80
C VAL A 104 -6.71 -1.88 7.02
N ASP A 105 -5.91 -0.96 7.58
CA ASP A 105 -5.43 0.23 6.87
C ASP A 105 -4.02 -0.01 6.32
N VAL A 106 -3.92 -0.14 5.00
CA VAL A 106 -2.68 -0.35 4.25
C VAL A 106 -2.16 0.95 3.63
N SER A 107 -2.52 2.12 4.18
CA SER A 107 -1.97 3.39 3.69
C SER A 107 -0.44 3.39 3.78
N PRO A 108 0.26 3.93 2.74
CA PRO A 108 1.70 4.12 2.82
C PRO A 108 2.06 4.94 4.06
N ARG A 109 2.93 4.40 4.91
CA ARG A 109 3.55 5.15 6.00
C ARG A 109 4.95 5.54 5.54
N ILE A 110 5.23 6.84 5.53
CA ILE A 110 6.59 7.32 5.34
C ILE A 110 7.19 7.50 6.73
N ALA A 111 8.22 6.71 7.02
CA ALA A 111 9.07 6.87 8.20
C ALA A 111 10.11 7.97 7.96
#